data_AF-A0A2V6JML1-F1
#
_entry.id   AF-A0A2V6JML1-F1
#
_cell.length_a   1.000
_cell.length_b   1.000
_cell.length_c   1.000
_cell.angle_alpha   90.00
_cell.angle_beta   90.00
_cell.angle_gamma   90.00
#
_symmetry.space_group_name_H-M   'P 1'
#
loop_
_entity.id
_entity.type
_entity.pdbx_description
1 polymer ?
#
loop_
_entity_poly.entity_id
_entity_poly.type
_entity_poly.pdbx_seq_one_letter_code
_entity_poly.pdbx_strand_id
1 'polypeptide(L)'
;MALRFYLVVFTKGTFDADLWEGHSRDVIERGVVACYHINGSANHPPFISELEAVLLRTSDATHIPFRIFLRAPFALLDAGSAFLLLLLLTANPWRYLVTALYWINPLTIILSAYHGNVDSAVGFFILLGVWLLSKEKIISAAAAIGIGLWIKLPAVLAIPALVFYVQGWRLARKICTPPPA
;
A
#
# COMPACT_ATOMS: atom_id res chain seq x y z
N MET A 1 7.24 -5.72 15.64
CA MET A 1 5.87 -6.21 15.38
C MET A 1 4.95 -5.99 16.57
N ALA A 2 5.37 -6.31 17.80
CA ALA A 2 4.52 -6.21 19.00
C ALA A 2 3.76 -4.87 19.15
N LEU A 3 4.42 -3.73 18.95
CA LEU A 3 3.78 -2.42 19.03
C LEU A 3 2.66 -2.22 17.99
N ARG A 4 2.91 -2.53 16.71
CA ARG A 4 1.88 -2.44 15.66
C ARG A 4 0.71 -3.40 15.92
N PHE A 5 1.01 -4.63 16.35
CA PHE A 5 -0.03 -5.58 16.76
C PHE A 5 -0.90 -5.03 17.90
N TYR A 6 -0.26 -4.47 18.93
CA TYR A 6 -0.97 -3.86 20.05
C TYR A 6 -1.87 -2.72 19.58
N LEU A 7 -1.37 -1.83 18.72
CA LEU A 7 -2.15 -0.73 18.17
C LEU A 7 -3.36 -1.22 17.38
N VAL A 8 -3.18 -2.21 16.50
CA VAL A 8 -4.26 -2.77 15.67
C VAL A 8 -5.36 -3.40 16.52
N VAL A 9 -5.00 -4.16 17.56
CA VAL A 9 -5.97 -4.94 18.35
C VAL A 9 -6.63 -4.11 19.45
N PHE A 10 -5.84 -3.32 20.18
CA PHE A 10 -6.28 -2.72 21.44
C PHE A 10 -6.64 -1.23 21.36
N THR A 11 -6.42 -0.56 20.22
CA THR A 11 -6.81 0.84 20.07
C THR A 11 -8.04 1.01 19.19
N LYS A 12 -8.75 2.14 19.32
CA LYS A 12 -9.83 2.52 18.39
C LYS A 12 -9.28 3.01 17.05
N GLY A 13 -8.16 3.71 17.07
CA GLY A 13 -7.62 4.42 15.92
C GLY A 13 -8.08 5.88 15.93
N THR A 14 -8.15 6.48 14.75
CA THR A 14 -8.64 7.86 14.60
C THR A 14 -9.99 7.90 13.88
N PHE A 15 -10.50 9.12 13.66
CA PHE A 15 -11.73 9.38 12.92
C PHE A 15 -11.81 8.66 11.56
N ASP A 16 -10.68 8.48 10.86
CA ASP A 16 -10.63 7.74 9.59
C ASP A 16 -11.25 6.34 9.69
N ALA A 17 -11.02 5.61 10.78
CA ALA A 17 -11.57 4.26 10.94
C ALA A 17 -13.11 4.25 10.97
N ASP A 18 -13.71 5.25 11.64
CA ASP A 18 -15.16 5.42 11.69
C ASP A 18 -15.71 5.88 10.33
N LEU A 19 -14.96 6.73 9.61
CA LEU A 19 -15.31 7.19 8.27
C LEU A 19 -15.36 6.02 7.28
N TRP A 20 -14.35 5.16 7.28
CA TRP A 20 -14.28 3.96 6.45
C TRP A 20 -15.40 2.98 6.76
N GLU A 21 -15.78 2.84 8.03
CA GLU A 21 -16.92 2.00 8.42
C GLU A 21 -18.23 2.56 7.85
N GLY A 22 -18.43 3.88 7.94
CA GLY A 22 -19.57 4.56 7.33
C GLY A 22 -19.64 4.37 5.82
N HIS A 23 -18.53 4.59 5.11
CA HIS A 23 -18.43 4.35 3.66
C HIS A 23 -18.75 2.90 3.30
N SER A 24 -18.23 1.95 4.08
CA SER A 24 -18.48 0.53 3.85
C SER A 24 -19.97 0.19 4.01
N ARG A 25 -20.66 0.79 4.99
CA ARG A 25 -22.13 0.64 5.15
C ARG A 25 -22.88 1.20 3.96
N ASP A 26 -22.52 2.41 3.50
CA ASP A 26 -23.14 3.02 2.31
C ASP A 26 -22.98 2.14 1.07
N VAL A 27 -21.79 1.57 0.86
CA VAL A 27 -21.51 0.65 -0.25
C VAL A 27 -22.34 -0.62 -0.14
N ILE A 28 -22.46 -1.21 1.06
CA ILE A 28 -23.28 -2.42 1.28
C ILE A 28 -24.75 -2.17 1.00
N GLU A 29 -25.28 -1.03 1.43
CA GLU A 29 -26.72 -0.72 1.34
C GLU A 29 -27.14 -0.24 -0.05
N ARG A 30 -26.29 0.52 -0.74
CA ARG A 30 -26.66 1.31 -1.93
C ARG A 30 -25.77 1.06 -3.14
N GLY A 31 -24.65 0.36 -2.95
CA GLY A 31 -23.63 0.13 -3.97
C GLY A 31 -22.63 1.29 -4.09
N VAL A 32 -21.44 0.98 -4.63
CA VAL A 32 -20.31 1.93 -4.70
C VAL A 32 -20.61 3.18 -5.52
N VAL A 33 -21.36 3.05 -6.62
CA VAL A 33 -21.73 4.19 -7.48
C VAL A 33 -22.61 5.19 -6.73
N ALA A 34 -23.60 4.70 -5.97
CA ALA A 34 -24.47 5.56 -5.18
C ALA A 34 -23.70 6.28 -4.06
N CYS A 35 -22.72 5.60 -3.45
CA CYS A 35 -21.86 6.18 -2.41
C CYS A 35 -21.16 7.46 -2.91
N TYR A 36 -20.58 7.46 -4.12
CA TYR A 36 -19.96 8.67 -4.69
C TYR A 36 -20.93 9.83 -4.92
N HIS A 37 -22.22 9.56 -5.11
CA HIS A 37 -23.22 10.61 -5.34
C HIS A 37 -23.75 11.23 -4.04
N ILE A 38 -23.79 10.46 -2.95
CA ILE A 38 -24.41 10.89 -1.69
C ILE A 38 -23.39 11.31 -0.64
N ASN A 39 -22.14 10.84 -0.76
CA ASN A 39 -21.11 11.06 0.23
C ASN A 39 -19.94 11.85 -0.37
N GLY A 40 -19.90 13.16 -0.10
CA GLY A 40 -18.84 14.05 -0.59
C GLY A 40 -17.43 13.71 -0.08
N SER A 41 -17.31 12.81 0.91
CA SER A 41 -16.02 12.33 1.41
C SER A 41 -15.53 11.04 0.70
N ALA A 42 -16.35 10.43 -0.15
CA ALA A 42 -15.95 9.27 -0.95
C ALA A 42 -14.95 9.71 -2.05
N ASN A 43 -13.66 9.60 -1.77
CA ASN A 43 -12.57 10.06 -2.64
C ASN A 43 -11.58 8.95 -3.03
N HIS A 44 -11.90 7.71 -2.65
CA HIS A 44 -11.07 6.54 -2.94
C HIS A 44 -11.56 5.84 -4.20
N PRO A 45 -10.71 5.11 -4.95
CA PRO A 45 -11.15 4.40 -6.14
C PRO A 45 -12.12 3.25 -5.80
N PRO A 46 -12.98 2.81 -6.75
CA PRO A 46 -14.08 1.89 -6.43
C PRO A 46 -13.62 0.56 -5.82
N PHE A 47 -12.46 0.06 -6.23
CA PHE A 47 -11.93 -1.22 -5.78
C PHE A 47 -11.72 -1.28 -4.26
N ILE A 48 -11.11 -0.25 -3.66
CA ILE A 48 -10.82 -0.27 -2.22
C ILE A 48 -12.09 -0.16 -1.40
N SER A 49 -13.07 0.64 -1.86
CA SER A 49 -14.38 0.76 -1.22
C SER A 49 -15.18 -0.54 -1.22
N GLU A 50 -15.13 -1.29 -2.33
CA GLU A 50 -15.74 -2.63 -2.39
C GLU A 50 -15.00 -3.64 -1.49
N LEU A 51 -13.66 -3.59 -1.45
CA LEU A 51 -12.88 -4.45 -0.58
C LEU A 51 -13.23 -4.22 0.90
N GLU A 52 -13.39 -2.97 1.32
CA GLU A 52 -13.74 -2.63 2.70
C GLU A 52 -15.17 -3.00 3.05
N ALA A 53 -16.11 -2.89 2.11
CA ALA A 53 -17.45 -3.43 2.28
C ALA A 53 -17.41 -4.94 2.58
N VAL A 54 -16.51 -5.69 1.92
CA VAL A 54 -16.27 -7.11 2.24
C VAL A 54 -15.66 -7.28 3.63
N LEU A 55 -14.71 -6.44 4.03
CA LEU A 55 -14.12 -6.47 5.38
C LEU A 55 -15.17 -6.17 6.46
N LEU A 56 -16.11 -5.26 6.21
CA LEU A 56 -17.21 -4.96 7.13
C LEU A 56 -18.18 -6.13 7.24
N ARG A 57 -18.59 -6.75 6.12
CA ARG A 57 -19.41 -7.98 6.17
C ARG A 57 -18.73 -9.10 6.96
N THR A 58 -17.42 -9.21 6.82
CA THR A 58 -16.61 -10.19 7.57
C THR A 58 -16.56 -9.85 9.06
N SER A 59 -16.44 -8.56 9.39
CA SER A 59 -16.54 -8.05 10.75
C SER A 59 -17.88 -8.40 11.40
N ASP A 60 -18.98 -8.15 10.70
CA ASP A 60 -20.33 -8.46 11.17
C ASP A 60 -20.52 -9.97 11.38
N ALA A 61 -20.01 -10.79 10.46
CA ALA A 61 -20.13 -12.25 10.53
C ALA A 61 -19.27 -12.90 11.62
N THR A 62 -18.13 -12.30 11.98
CA THR A 62 -17.17 -12.87 12.95
C THR A 62 -17.25 -12.21 14.33
N HIS A 63 -17.99 -11.10 14.45
CA HIS A 63 -18.03 -10.22 15.62
C HIS A 63 -16.66 -9.64 16.03
N ILE A 64 -15.63 -9.76 15.19
CA ILE A 64 -14.35 -9.08 15.38
C ILE A 64 -14.51 -7.64 14.87
N PRO A 65 -14.14 -6.62 15.65
CA PRO A 65 -14.31 -5.21 15.28
C PRO A 65 -13.73 -4.84 13.90
N PHE A 66 -14.48 -4.10 13.09
CA PHE A 66 -14.10 -3.68 11.73
C PHE A 66 -12.73 -3.01 11.69
N ARG A 67 -12.44 -2.13 12.65
CA ARG A 67 -11.13 -1.47 12.80
C ARG A 67 -9.93 -2.42 12.84
N ILE A 68 -10.11 -3.68 13.26
CA ILE A 68 -9.04 -4.69 13.24
C ILE A 68 -8.85 -5.18 11.80
N PHE A 69 -9.93 -5.54 11.11
CA PHE A 69 -9.89 -5.96 9.71
C PHE A 69 -9.40 -4.86 8.77
N LEU A 70 -9.74 -3.60 9.06
CA LEU A 70 -9.24 -2.46 8.31
C LEU A 70 -7.72 -2.32 8.49
N ARG A 71 -7.20 -2.31 9.72
CA ARG A 71 -5.79 -1.96 9.99
C ARG A 71 -4.81 -3.11 9.86
N ALA A 72 -5.21 -4.35 10.13
CA ALA A 72 -4.31 -5.49 10.12
C ALA A 72 -3.63 -5.72 8.75
N PRO A 73 -4.33 -5.64 7.60
CA PRO A 73 -3.70 -5.75 6.29
C PRO A 73 -2.65 -4.66 6.05
N PHE A 74 -2.93 -3.41 6.42
CA PHE A 74 -2.00 -2.30 6.17
C PHE A 74 -0.77 -2.35 7.09
N ALA A 75 -0.92 -2.80 8.34
CA ALA A 75 0.19 -3.09 9.22
C ALA A 75 1.08 -4.23 8.67
N LEU A 76 0.47 -5.23 8.03
CA LEU A 76 1.21 -6.32 7.37
C LEU A 76 1.92 -5.85 6.09
N LEU A 77 1.28 -4.99 5.29
CA LEU A 77 1.93 -4.40 4.12
C LEU A 77 3.09 -3.48 4.51
N ASP A 78 3.00 -2.75 5.62
CA ASP A 78 4.12 -1.97 6.17
C ASP A 78 5.31 -2.87 6.60
N ALA A 79 5.01 -4.03 7.20
CA ALA A 79 6.02 -5.06 7.44
C ALA A 79 6.65 -5.58 6.14
N GLY A 80 5.83 -5.80 5.12
CA GLY A 80 6.26 -6.12 3.77
C GLY A 80 7.19 -5.05 3.18
N SER A 81 6.90 -3.77 3.38
CA SER A 81 7.75 -2.66 2.94
C SER A 81 9.13 -2.72 3.59
N ALA A 82 9.20 -2.96 4.91
CA ALA A 82 10.47 -3.14 5.60
C ALA A 82 11.26 -4.35 5.05
N PHE A 83 10.58 -5.46 4.76
CA PHE A 83 11.20 -6.61 4.13
C PHE A 83 11.73 -6.30 2.72
N LEU A 84 10.95 -5.58 1.90
CA LEU A 84 11.38 -5.15 0.56
C LEU A 84 12.59 -4.21 0.60
N LEU A 85 12.70 -3.34 1.61
CA LEU A 85 13.88 -2.49 1.80
C LEU A 85 15.15 -3.34 2.00
N LEU A 86 15.09 -4.43 2.77
CA LEU A 86 16.21 -5.36 2.92
C LEU A 86 16.62 -6.02 1.60
N LEU A 87 15.64 -6.34 0.75
CA LEU A 87 15.88 -6.96 -0.54
C LEU A 87 16.38 -5.98 -1.61
N LEU A 88 15.99 -4.71 -1.53
CA LEU A 88 16.40 -3.67 -2.47
C LEU A 88 17.81 -3.13 -2.16
N LEU A 89 18.16 -3.05 -0.88
CA LEU A 89 19.40 -2.42 -0.42
C LEU A 89 20.55 -3.42 -0.25
N THR A 90 20.57 -4.55 -0.96
CA THR A 90 21.57 -5.62 -0.76
C THR A 90 23.02 -5.17 -0.95
N ALA A 91 23.26 -4.19 -1.82
CA ALA A 91 24.59 -3.61 -2.06
C ALA A 91 24.94 -2.45 -1.10
N ASN A 92 23.99 -1.98 -0.28
CA ASN A 92 24.21 -0.87 0.64
C ASN A 92 24.64 -1.41 2.03
N PRO A 93 25.82 -1.03 2.55
CA PRO A 93 26.27 -1.47 3.87
C PRO A 93 25.33 -1.06 5.01
N TRP A 94 24.55 0.00 4.82
CA TRP A 94 23.59 0.52 5.80
C TRP A 94 22.20 -0.10 5.70
N ARG A 95 21.98 -1.16 4.90
CA ARG A 95 20.64 -1.74 4.65
C ARG A 95 19.85 -2.05 5.92
N TYR A 96 20.52 -2.60 6.93
CA TYR A 96 19.90 -2.98 8.19
C TYR A 96 19.54 -1.76 9.01
N LEU A 97 20.41 -0.74 9.04
CA LEU A 97 20.15 0.50 9.74
C LEU A 97 18.98 1.26 9.10
N VAL A 98 18.98 1.42 7.76
CA VAL A 98 17.89 2.09 7.04
C VAL A 98 16.56 1.38 7.26
N THR A 99 16.56 0.05 7.19
CA THR A 99 15.34 -0.75 7.45
C THR A 99 14.90 -0.62 8.90
N ALA A 100 15.83 -0.65 9.86
CA ALA A 100 15.51 -0.48 11.28
C ALA A 100 14.92 0.90 11.56
N LEU A 101 15.53 1.96 11.01
CA LEU A 101 15.04 3.33 11.12
C LEU A 101 13.65 3.49 10.52
N TYR A 102 13.39 2.90 9.34
CA TYR A 102 12.03 2.84 8.77
C TYR A 102 11.06 2.10 9.70
N TRP A 103 11.49 0.96 10.24
CA TRP A 103 10.65 0.07 11.03
C TRP A 103 10.23 0.67 12.37
N ILE A 104 11.12 1.43 13.01
CA ILE A 104 10.85 2.14 14.27
C ILE A 104 10.32 3.56 14.06
N ASN A 105 10.21 4.03 12.81
CA ASN A 105 9.73 5.37 12.52
C ASN A 105 8.31 5.54 13.08
N PRO A 106 8.07 6.55 13.95
CA PRO A 106 6.76 6.74 14.56
C PRO A 106 5.67 7.02 13.52
N LEU A 107 5.98 7.69 12.41
CA LEU A 107 5.02 7.97 11.35
C LEU A 107 4.57 6.68 10.66
N THR A 108 5.49 5.77 10.32
CA THR A 108 5.12 4.50 9.66
C THR A 108 4.28 3.63 10.59
N ILE A 109 4.60 3.60 11.89
CA ILE A 109 3.82 2.91 12.91
C ILE A 109 2.41 3.50 13.02
N ILE A 110 2.29 4.83 13.16
CA ILE A 110 1.01 5.50 13.36
C ILE A 110 0.11 5.31 12.14
N LEU A 111 0.62 5.55 10.93
CA LEU A 111 -0.18 5.44 9.71
C LEU A 111 -0.64 3.99 9.49
N SER A 112 0.28 3.02 9.56
CA SER A 112 -0.04 1.62 9.25
C SER A 112 -0.91 0.90 10.28
N ALA A 113 -0.76 1.22 11.57
CA ALA A 113 -1.30 0.39 12.66
C ALA A 113 -2.27 1.12 13.60
N TYR A 114 -2.26 2.45 13.63
CA TYR A 114 -3.14 3.23 14.50
C TYR A 114 -4.23 3.98 13.72
N HIS A 115 -3.84 4.81 12.75
CA HIS A 115 -4.68 5.80 12.08
C HIS A 115 -5.90 5.18 11.40
N GLY A 116 -5.71 4.09 10.64
CA GLY A 116 -6.77 3.50 9.83
C GLY A 116 -6.78 4.01 8.40
N ASN A 117 -5.62 4.34 7.84
CA ASN A 117 -5.49 4.71 6.43
C ASN A 117 -4.96 3.55 5.58
N VAL A 118 -5.09 3.71 4.27
CA VAL A 118 -4.63 2.74 3.26
C VAL A 118 -3.26 3.11 2.66
N ASP A 119 -2.63 4.18 3.15
CA ASP A 119 -1.41 4.76 2.53
C ASP A 119 -0.21 3.80 2.59
N SER A 120 -0.13 2.95 3.62
CA SER A 120 0.91 1.92 3.71
C SER A 120 0.87 0.92 2.56
N ALA A 121 -0.32 0.65 2.00
CA ALA A 121 -0.43 -0.20 0.82
C ALA A 121 0.17 0.47 -0.42
N VAL A 122 -0.06 1.77 -0.60
CA VAL A 122 0.53 2.55 -1.71
C VAL A 122 2.05 2.47 -1.66
N GLY A 123 2.65 2.75 -0.49
CA GLY A 123 4.09 2.65 -0.29
C GLY A 123 4.63 1.25 -0.58
N PHE A 124 3.95 0.21 -0.09
CA PHE A 124 4.31 -1.19 -0.34
C PHE A 124 4.30 -1.53 -1.84
N PHE A 125 3.22 -1.22 -2.56
CA PHE A 125 3.09 -1.57 -3.97
C PHE A 125 4.08 -0.80 -4.87
N ILE A 126 4.44 0.42 -4.49
CA ILE A 126 5.53 1.17 -5.14
C ILE A 126 6.87 0.44 -4.93
N LEU A 127 7.23 0.10 -3.69
CA LEU A 127 8.47 -0.63 -3.40
C LEU A 127 8.50 -2.00 -4.07
N LEU A 128 7.38 -2.70 -4.12
CA LEU A 128 7.25 -3.98 -4.79
C LEU A 128 7.48 -3.81 -6.30
N GLY A 129 6.91 -2.78 -6.92
CA GLY A 129 7.14 -2.45 -8.32
C GLY A 129 8.63 -2.18 -8.61
N VAL A 130 9.30 -1.39 -7.76
CA VAL A 130 10.75 -1.12 -7.88
C VAL A 130 11.56 -2.41 -7.76
N TRP A 131 11.25 -3.26 -6.77
CA TRP A 131 11.92 -4.55 -6.59
C TRP A 131 11.70 -5.47 -7.80
N LEU A 132 10.48 -5.57 -8.33
CA LEU A 132 10.20 -6.36 -9.52
C LEU A 132 10.94 -5.83 -10.77
N LEU A 133 11.04 -4.50 -10.92
CA LEU A 133 11.84 -3.89 -12.00
C LEU A 133 13.33 -4.22 -11.87
N SER A 134 13.88 -4.22 -10.65
CA SER A 134 15.27 -4.66 -10.40
C SER A 134 15.53 -6.13 -10.78
N LYS A 135 14.45 -6.92 -10.91
CA LYS A 135 14.47 -8.31 -11.38
C LYS A 135 14.00 -8.46 -12.83
N GLU A 136 13.90 -7.35 -13.56
CA GLU A 136 13.49 -7.29 -14.97
C GLU A 136 12.04 -7.74 -15.25
N LYS A 137 11.21 -7.87 -14.20
CA LYS A 137 9.82 -8.32 -14.31
C LYS A 137 8.88 -7.14 -14.60
N ILE A 138 8.98 -6.59 -15.80
CA ILE A 138 8.27 -5.35 -16.19
C ILE A 138 6.75 -5.46 -16.03
N ILE A 139 6.14 -6.56 -16.50
CA ILE A 139 4.67 -6.75 -16.43
C ILE A 139 4.21 -6.82 -14.97
N SER A 140 4.90 -7.62 -14.14
CA SER A 140 4.58 -7.74 -12.72
C SER A 140 4.77 -6.42 -11.98
N ALA A 141 5.81 -5.65 -12.33
CA ALA A 141 6.01 -4.32 -11.77
C ALA A 141 4.89 -3.36 -12.15
N ALA A 142 4.49 -3.31 -13.43
CA ALA A 142 3.37 -2.50 -13.89
C ALA A 142 2.06 -2.88 -13.18
N ALA A 143 1.81 -4.18 -13.01
CA ALA A 143 0.66 -4.67 -12.25
C ALA A 143 0.70 -4.23 -10.78
N ALA A 144 1.85 -4.33 -10.11
CA ALA A 144 2.00 -3.87 -8.73
C ALA A 144 1.71 -2.37 -8.58
N ILE A 145 2.26 -1.53 -9.47
CA ILE A 145 1.98 -0.09 -9.48
C ILE A 145 0.50 0.18 -9.79
N GLY A 146 -0.08 -0.55 -10.74
CA GLY A 146 -1.50 -0.49 -11.09
C GLY A 146 -2.42 -0.79 -9.90
N ILE A 147 -2.08 -1.79 -9.09
CA ILE A 147 -2.81 -2.09 -7.84
C ILE A 147 -2.70 -0.91 -6.86
N GLY A 148 -1.50 -0.32 -6.70
CA GLY A 148 -1.32 0.87 -5.88
C GLY A 148 -2.23 2.03 -6.31
N LEU A 149 -2.38 2.25 -7.62
CA LEU A 149 -3.28 3.26 -8.19
C LEU A 149 -4.76 2.99 -7.87
N TRP A 150 -5.17 1.73 -7.93
CA TRP A 150 -6.54 1.31 -7.58
C TRP A 150 -6.84 1.39 -6.09
N ILE A 151 -5.82 1.48 -5.23
CA ILE A 151 -5.98 1.76 -3.81
C ILE A 151 -6.05 3.27 -3.56
N LYS A 152 -5.09 4.04 -4.11
CA LYS A 152 -5.08 5.50 -3.95
C LYS A 152 -4.30 6.18 -5.08
N LEU A 153 -4.85 7.28 -5.59
CA LEU A 153 -4.25 8.09 -6.66
C LEU A 153 -2.80 8.56 -6.42
N PRO A 154 -2.33 8.85 -5.19
CA PRO A 154 -0.94 9.22 -4.95
C PRO A 154 0.11 8.24 -5.50
N ALA A 155 -0.25 6.98 -5.81
CA ALA A 155 0.66 6.06 -6.48
C ALA A 155 1.11 6.55 -7.87
N VAL A 156 0.34 7.45 -8.52
CA VAL A 156 0.71 8.11 -9.80
C VAL A 156 2.03 8.85 -9.69
N LEU A 157 2.35 9.40 -8.50
CA LEU A 157 3.57 10.18 -8.29
C LEU A 157 4.85 9.36 -8.50
N ALA A 158 4.77 8.03 -8.43
CA ALA A 158 5.91 7.16 -8.73
C ALA A 158 6.18 7.02 -10.24
N ILE A 159 5.19 7.28 -11.11
CA ILE A 159 5.28 6.99 -12.54
C ILE A 159 6.45 7.73 -13.22
N PRO A 160 6.66 9.05 -13.04
CA PRO A 160 7.76 9.76 -13.70
C PRO A 160 9.13 9.17 -13.35
N ALA A 161 9.37 8.90 -12.07
CA ALA A 161 10.62 8.32 -11.60
C ALA A 161 10.88 6.93 -12.21
N LEU A 162 9.82 6.10 -12.30
CA LEU A 162 9.92 4.76 -12.89
C LEU A 162 10.15 4.80 -14.41
N VAL A 163 9.54 5.75 -15.12
CA VAL A 163 9.76 5.93 -16.56
C VAL A 163 11.21 6.28 -16.85
N PHE A 164 11.77 7.26 -16.13
CA PHE A 164 13.18 7.65 -16.28
C PHE A 164 14.13 6.50 -15.92
N TYR A 165 13.82 5.75 -14.86
CA TYR A 165 14.59 4.57 -14.47
C TYR A 165 14.65 3.54 -15.60
N VAL A 166 13.50 3.15 -16.16
CA VAL A 166 13.43 2.14 -17.24
C VAL A 166 14.13 2.63 -18.52
N GLN A 167 13.98 3.91 -18.88
CA GLN A 167 14.63 4.47 -20.06
C GLN A 167 16.16 4.51 -19.92
N GLY A 168 16.67 4.99 -18.79
CA GLY A 168 18.10 5.01 -18.49
C GLY A 168 18.69 3.60 -18.50
N TRP A 169 17.96 2.62 -17.97
CA TRP A 169 18.39 1.23 -17.94
C TRP A 169 18.45 0.59 -19.34
N ARG A 170 17.45 0.86 -20.19
CA ARG A 170 17.46 0.43 -21.60
C ARG A 170 18.59 1.07 -22.40
N LEU A 171 18.87 2.35 -22.14
CA LEU A 171 19.96 3.07 -22.79
C LEU A 171 21.32 2.50 -22.39
N ALA A 172 21.54 2.25 -21.10
CA ALA A 172 22.76 1.62 -20.60
C ALA A 172 23.01 0.25 -21.24
N ARG A 173 21.97 -0.60 -21.39
CA ARG A 173 22.10 -1.87 -22.09
C ARG A 173 22.53 -1.73 -23.54
N LYS A 174 21.94 -0.80 -24.29
CA LYS A 174 22.29 -0.58 -25.70
C LYS A 174 23.76 -0.17 -25.87
N ILE A 175 24.31 0.57 -24.92
CA ILE A 175 25.73 0.97 -24.92
C ILE A 175 26.65 -0.21 -24.59
N CYS A 176 26.22 -1.09 -23.68
CA CYS A 176 27.02 -2.24 -23.23
C CYS A 176 26.90 -3.49 -24.13
N THR A 177 25.95 -3.55 -25.07
CA THR A 177 25.87 -4.64 -26.05
C THR A 177 26.77 -4.33 -27.24
N PRO A 178 27.77 -5.18 -27.58
CA PRO A 178 28.57 -5.00 -28.78
C PRO A 178 27.67 -5.03 -30.03
N PRO A 179 28.01 -4.29 -31.09
CA PRO A 179 27.23 -4.30 -32.33
C PRO A 179 27.16 -5.72 -32.89
N PRO A 180 26.04 -6.10 -33.54
CA PRO A 180 25.94 -7.39 -34.21
C PRO A 180 27.03 -7.50 -35.28
N ALA A 181 27.68 -8.67 -35.32
CA ALA A 181 28.72 -9.03 -36.29
C ALA A 181 28.18 -9.17 -37.71
#